data_AF-A0A849NFC0-F1
#
_entry.id   AF-A0A849NFC0-F1
#
_cell.length_a   1.000
_cell.length_b   1.000
_cell.length_c   1.000
_cell.angle_alpha   90.00
_cell.angle_beta   90.00
_cell.angle_gamma   90.00
#
_symmetry.space_group_name_H-M   'P 1'
#
loop_
_entity.id
_entity.type
_entity.pdbx_description
1 polymer ?
#
loop_
_entity_poly.entity_id
_entity_poly.type
_entity_poly.pdbx_seq_one_letter_code
_entity_poly.pdbx_strand_id
1 'polypeptide(L)'
;MVVAIGLVLAIGLVISESYIGFNLRSFGPLAATIFIFLVGFVIFLGIKSAGMEVVGAASITLVITYFSIRSISPSFFDYMITNEYLSWLHSIILIAVLISAYKIFRLFFAKKEVADQNNSDGFFKNISSKPKDFFNQIQEEKNEKDFIKKKLEKITNESGKDSKQIIKDLLELKKLIHEFGNSEKGKELIARKVESIIPKERQVHLKIQSIVEMVKRISNFDIQNFKNLQNNYESLPESERKSVVKQLKVEWKKLDVEKQLLKLDVVIKKYDKSFRYHLELLIVSLRSNKIKSSIEQVDEAIKTEKSLFVTLQQMEKLEHKLEGFLSKETNSILKNE
;
A
#
# COMPACT_ATOMS: atom_id res chain seq x y z
N MET A 1 2.45 21.44 27.20
CA MET A 1 0.99 21.18 27.05
C MET A 1 0.59 19.76 27.45
N VAL A 2 1.23 18.71 26.96
CA VAL A 2 0.83 17.30 27.24
C VAL A 2 0.80 16.96 28.73
N VAL A 3 1.80 17.42 29.49
CA VAL A 3 1.87 17.20 30.95
C VAL A 3 0.70 17.88 31.68
N ALA A 4 0.31 19.10 31.27
CA ALA A 4 -0.81 19.82 31.87
C ALA A 4 -2.15 19.13 31.55
N ILE A 5 -2.31 18.62 30.33
CA ILE A 5 -3.50 17.85 29.93
C ILE A 5 -3.60 16.55 30.74
N GLY A 6 -2.48 15.83 30.92
CA GLY A 6 -2.45 14.60 31.72
C GLY A 6 -2.79 14.83 33.19
N LEU A 7 -2.32 15.94 33.77
CA LEU A 7 -2.57 16.29 35.17
C LEU A 7 -4.03 16.70 35.40
N VAL A 8 -4.62 17.46 34.47
CA VAL A 8 -6.06 17.79 34.50
C VAL A 8 -6.93 16.55 34.36
N LEU A 9 -6.54 15.60 33.50
CA LEU A 9 -7.25 14.32 33.34
C LEU A 9 -7.16 13.43 34.60
N ALA A 10 -5.99 13.37 35.23
CA ALA A 10 -5.79 12.61 36.47
C ALA A 10 -6.64 13.17 37.62
N ILE A 11 -6.66 14.50 37.77
CA ILE A 11 -7.51 15.17 38.77
C ILE A 11 -9.00 14.92 38.47
N GLY A 12 -9.40 15.02 37.21
CA GLY A 12 -10.79 14.76 36.79
C GLY A 12 -11.25 13.33 37.09
N LEU A 13 -10.37 12.33 36.91
CA LEU A 13 -10.66 10.94 37.23
C LEU A 13 -10.83 10.70 38.74
N VAL A 14 -9.96 11.28 39.56
CA VAL A 14 -10.03 11.15 41.04
C VAL A 14 -11.32 11.78 41.59
N ILE A 15 -11.72 12.94 41.05
CA ILE A 15 -12.97 13.60 41.45
C ILE A 15 -14.19 12.80 40.97
N SER A 16 -14.14 12.23 39.77
CA SER A 16 -15.22 11.39 39.24
C SER A 16 -15.45 10.13 40.09
N GLU A 17 -14.38 9.50 40.56
CA GLU A 17 -14.44 8.35 41.46
C GLU A 17 -15.14 8.70 42.79
N SER A 18 -14.83 9.86 43.37
CA SER A 18 -15.45 10.28 44.65
C SER A 18 -16.91 10.72 44.53
N TYR A 19 -17.33 11.29 43.41
CA TYR A 19 -18.68 11.84 43.24
C TYR A 19 -19.69 10.87 42.61
N ILE A 20 -19.25 10.02 41.68
CA ILE A 20 -20.15 9.16 40.89
C ILE A 20 -20.19 7.73 41.46
N GLY A 21 -19.32 7.42 42.43
CA GLY A 21 -19.12 6.04 42.89
C GLY A 21 -18.56 5.15 41.76
N PHE A 22 -17.90 5.77 40.77
CA PHE A 22 -17.33 5.09 39.62
C PHE A 22 -16.19 4.19 40.11
N ASN A 23 -16.45 2.90 40.22
CA ASN A 23 -15.44 1.91 40.56
C ASN A 23 -14.98 1.21 39.28
N LEU A 24 -13.72 1.38 38.88
CA LEU A 24 -13.11 0.65 37.76
C LEU A 24 -13.29 -0.88 37.89
N ARG A 25 -13.46 -1.39 39.11
CA ARG A 25 -13.73 -2.80 39.41
C ARG A 25 -15.12 -3.26 38.93
N SER A 26 -16.12 -2.39 38.77
CA SER A 26 -17.50 -2.78 38.41
C SER A 26 -17.72 -2.97 36.91
N PHE A 27 -16.85 -2.40 36.05
CA PHE A 27 -17.00 -2.49 34.60
C PHE A 27 -16.30 -3.71 33.98
N GLY A 28 -15.72 -4.58 34.80
CA GLY A 28 -15.12 -5.83 34.37
C GLY A 28 -13.95 -5.67 33.39
N PRO A 29 -13.63 -6.74 32.63
CA PRO A 29 -12.47 -6.76 31.72
C PRO A 29 -12.52 -5.73 30.59
N LEU A 30 -13.71 -5.26 30.20
CA LEU A 30 -13.89 -4.32 29.10
C LEU A 30 -13.33 -2.94 29.45
N ALA A 31 -13.70 -2.38 30.61
CA ALA A 31 -13.16 -1.08 31.02
C ALA A 31 -11.67 -1.14 31.32
N ALA A 32 -11.18 -2.25 31.87
CA ALA A 32 -9.74 -2.47 32.04
C ALA A 32 -9.03 -2.37 30.68
N THR A 33 -9.58 -2.99 29.63
CA THR A 33 -9.02 -2.93 28.27
C THR A 33 -9.01 -1.50 27.70
N ILE A 34 -10.11 -0.76 27.87
CA ILE A 34 -10.20 0.64 27.41
C ILE A 34 -9.20 1.53 28.16
N PHE A 35 -9.09 1.34 29.47
CA PHE A 35 -8.17 2.10 30.31
C PHE A 35 -6.71 1.80 29.94
N ILE A 36 -6.37 0.52 29.75
CA ILE A 36 -5.07 0.07 29.27
C ILE A 36 -4.70 0.74 27.94
N PHE A 37 -5.65 0.74 27.00
CA PHE A 37 -5.44 1.37 25.70
C PHE A 37 -5.19 2.87 25.83
N LEU A 38 -5.98 3.57 26.66
CA LEU A 38 -5.85 5.02 26.86
C LEU A 38 -4.51 5.36 27.52
N VAL A 39 -4.12 4.63 28.57
CA VAL A 39 -2.82 4.81 29.23
C VAL A 39 -1.67 4.56 28.25
N GLY A 40 -1.72 3.46 27.49
CA GLY A 40 -0.72 3.17 26.47
C GLY A 40 -0.64 4.27 25.40
N PHE A 41 -1.78 4.79 24.94
CA PHE A 41 -1.83 5.87 23.97
C PHE A 41 -1.22 7.18 24.50
N VAL A 42 -1.49 7.54 25.76
CA VAL A 42 -0.90 8.72 26.40
C VAL A 42 0.61 8.58 26.55
N ILE A 43 1.09 7.41 26.98
CA ILE A 43 2.54 7.12 27.08
C ILE A 43 3.19 7.22 25.69
N PHE A 44 2.57 6.65 24.67
CA PHE A 44 3.05 6.72 23.29
C PHE A 44 3.18 8.16 22.80
N LEU A 45 2.13 8.98 22.98
CA LEU A 45 2.16 10.39 22.59
C LEU A 45 3.21 11.18 23.38
N GLY A 46 3.37 10.89 24.68
CA GLY A 46 4.40 11.49 25.52
C GLY A 46 5.79 11.22 24.98
N ILE A 47 6.11 9.95 24.72
CA ILE A 47 7.42 9.55 24.18
C ILE A 47 7.63 10.07 22.76
N LYS A 48 6.58 10.07 21.93
CA LYS A 48 6.63 10.63 20.56
C LYS A 48 6.89 12.13 20.57
N SER A 49 6.30 12.87 21.52
CA SER A 49 6.52 14.31 21.69
C SER A 49 7.93 14.65 22.18
N ALA A 50 8.62 13.72 22.84
CA ALA A 50 10.01 13.86 23.25
C ALA A 50 11.02 13.67 22.10
N GLY A 51 10.54 13.61 20.85
CA GLY A 51 11.38 13.45 19.67
C GLY A 51 11.76 12.00 19.36
N MET A 52 11.25 11.03 20.13
CA MET A 52 11.51 9.64 19.85
C MET A 52 10.80 9.19 18.57
N GLU A 53 11.49 8.32 17.88
CA GLU A 53 11.05 7.71 16.66
C GLU A 53 9.83 6.76 16.86
N VAL A 54 8.96 6.59 15.85
CA VAL A 54 7.66 5.91 16.03
C VAL A 54 7.83 4.47 16.55
N VAL A 55 8.76 3.71 15.97
CA VAL A 55 9.02 2.33 16.36
C VAL A 55 9.61 2.24 17.77
N GLY A 56 10.54 3.14 18.12
CA GLY A 56 11.12 3.22 19.46
C GLY A 56 10.06 3.58 20.50
N ALA A 57 9.25 4.60 20.22
CA ALA A 57 8.16 5.05 21.07
C ALA A 57 7.14 3.94 21.30
N ALA A 58 6.74 3.21 20.25
CA ALA A 58 5.82 2.08 20.36
C ALA A 58 6.43 0.93 21.19
N SER A 59 7.71 0.61 20.99
CA SER A 59 8.39 -0.46 21.72
C SER A 59 8.47 -0.16 23.21
N ILE A 60 8.88 1.06 23.58
CA ILE A 60 8.96 1.48 24.99
C ILE A 60 7.57 1.54 25.62
N THR A 61 6.59 2.11 24.91
CA THR A 61 5.20 2.17 25.37
C THR A 61 4.67 0.79 25.68
N LEU A 62 4.88 -0.18 24.79
CA LEU A 62 4.39 -1.54 24.93
C LEU A 62 5.00 -2.22 26.15
N VAL A 63 6.31 -2.07 26.37
CA VAL A 63 7.01 -2.63 27.54
C VAL A 63 6.52 -2.00 28.84
N ILE A 64 6.47 -0.65 28.91
CA ILE A 64 6.00 0.06 30.11
C ILE A 64 4.56 -0.30 30.42
N THR A 65 3.67 -0.29 29.42
CA THR A 65 2.25 -0.58 29.59
C THR A 65 2.06 -2.01 30.10
N TYR A 66 2.74 -2.98 29.49
CA TYR A 66 2.68 -4.38 29.91
C TYR A 66 3.07 -4.57 31.38
N PHE A 67 4.25 -4.05 31.78
CA PHE A 67 4.71 -4.19 33.17
C PHE A 67 3.86 -3.39 34.16
N SER A 68 3.33 -2.23 33.76
CA SER A 68 2.42 -1.44 34.60
C SER A 68 1.14 -2.21 34.91
N ILE A 69 0.54 -2.85 33.90
CA ILE A 69 -0.67 -3.65 34.10
C ILE A 69 -0.36 -4.88 34.95
N ARG A 70 0.77 -5.54 34.69
CA ARG A 70 1.21 -6.72 35.44
C ARG A 70 1.40 -6.41 36.92
N SER A 71 1.87 -5.19 37.23
CA SER A 71 2.09 -4.71 38.59
C SER A 71 0.78 -4.27 39.27
N ILE A 72 -0.05 -3.49 38.59
CA ILE A 72 -1.25 -2.88 39.17
C ILE A 72 -2.42 -3.86 39.25
N SER A 73 -2.57 -4.74 38.25
CA SER A 73 -3.69 -5.68 38.14
C SER A 73 -3.25 -7.07 37.70
N PRO A 74 -2.59 -7.85 38.60
CA PRO A 74 -2.26 -9.25 38.33
C PRO A 74 -3.48 -10.09 37.94
N SER A 75 -4.65 -9.79 38.55
CA SER A 75 -5.93 -10.45 38.28
C SER A 75 -6.38 -10.38 36.83
N PHE A 76 -5.99 -9.34 36.08
CA PHE A 76 -6.30 -9.25 34.65
C PHE A 76 -5.58 -10.34 33.84
N PHE A 77 -4.33 -10.65 34.22
CA PHE A 77 -3.57 -11.72 33.58
C PHE A 77 -4.08 -13.10 33.99
N ASP A 78 -4.44 -13.29 35.25
CA ASP A 78 -5.03 -14.55 35.71
C ASP A 78 -6.36 -14.83 34.99
N TYR A 79 -7.15 -13.79 34.75
CA TYR A 79 -8.35 -13.86 33.91
C TYR A 79 -8.02 -14.24 32.46
N MET A 80 -7.01 -13.63 31.83
CA MET A 80 -6.61 -13.97 30.46
C MET A 80 -6.11 -15.41 30.32
N ILE A 81 -5.39 -15.92 31.33
CA ILE A 81 -4.83 -17.28 31.32
C ILE A 81 -5.94 -18.32 31.57
N THR A 82 -6.88 -18.03 32.46
CA THR A 82 -7.98 -18.94 32.83
C THR A 82 -9.03 -19.07 31.72
N ASN A 83 -9.21 -18.03 30.90
CA ASN A 83 -10.12 -18.08 29.76
C ASN A 83 -9.44 -18.69 28.52
N GLU A 84 -9.93 -19.85 28.08
CA GLU A 84 -9.40 -20.60 26.93
C GLU A 84 -9.33 -19.74 25.65
N TYR A 85 -10.34 -18.90 25.40
CA TYR A 85 -10.38 -17.99 24.25
C TYR A 85 -9.38 -16.83 24.30
N LEU A 86 -8.74 -16.55 25.45
CA LEU A 86 -7.82 -15.42 25.64
C LEU A 86 -6.37 -15.85 25.93
N SER A 87 -6.15 -17.13 26.26
CA SER A 87 -4.82 -17.66 26.56
C SER A 87 -3.81 -17.46 25.42
N TRP A 88 -4.24 -17.55 24.17
CA TRP A 88 -3.39 -17.29 22.99
C TRP A 88 -2.98 -15.81 22.90
N LEU A 89 -3.86 -14.88 23.31
CA LEU A 89 -3.59 -13.44 23.29
C LEU A 89 -2.46 -13.09 24.26
N HIS A 90 -2.47 -13.70 25.46
CA HIS A 90 -1.39 -13.53 26.43
C HIS A 90 -0.03 -13.94 25.84
N SER A 91 0.03 -15.07 25.16
CA SER A 91 1.24 -15.58 24.52
C SER A 91 1.78 -14.61 23.45
N ILE A 92 0.90 -14.07 22.59
CA ILE A 92 1.29 -13.08 21.57
C ILE A 92 1.81 -11.80 22.19
N ILE A 93 1.13 -11.28 23.22
CA ILE A 93 1.55 -10.06 23.93
C ILE A 93 2.93 -10.28 24.56
N LEU A 94 3.17 -11.43 25.19
CA LEU A 94 4.45 -11.76 25.80
C LEU A 94 5.58 -11.81 24.75
N ILE A 95 5.34 -12.41 23.58
CA ILE A 95 6.31 -12.41 22.47
C ILE A 95 6.59 -10.98 22.00
N ALA A 96 5.55 -10.15 21.83
CA ALA A 96 5.70 -8.75 21.42
C ALA A 96 6.51 -7.92 22.43
N VAL A 97 6.30 -8.16 23.74
CA VAL A 97 7.08 -7.54 24.83
C VAL A 97 8.54 -7.98 24.76
N LEU A 98 8.83 -9.28 24.55
CA LEU A 98 10.20 -9.77 24.42
C LEU A 98 10.94 -9.15 23.23
N ILE A 99 10.29 -9.07 22.06
CA ILE A 99 10.86 -8.43 20.87
C ILE A 99 11.13 -6.94 21.14
N SER A 100 10.20 -6.26 21.81
CA SER A 100 10.32 -4.84 22.15
C SER A 100 11.44 -4.60 23.18
N ALA A 101 11.53 -5.44 24.21
CA ALA A 101 12.60 -5.40 25.20
C ALA A 101 13.98 -5.66 24.56
N TYR A 102 14.08 -6.61 23.64
CA TYR A 102 15.31 -6.85 22.88
C TYR A 102 15.72 -5.63 22.04
N LYS A 103 14.76 -4.99 21.35
CA LYS A 103 15.03 -3.74 20.60
C LYS A 103 15.52 -2.61 21.50
N ILE A 104 14.90 -2.43 22.66
CA ILE A 104 15.30 -1.42 23.65
C ILE A 104 16.69 -1.74 24.19
N PHE A 105 16.95 -2.99 24.57
CA PHE A 105 18.26 -3.42 25.05
C PHE A 105 19.36 -3.19 24.01
N ARG A 106 19.09 -3.51 22.73
CA ARG A 106 20.01 -3.19 21.64
C ARG A 106 20.26 -1.69 21.51
N LEU A 107 19.24 -0.86 21.69
CA LEU A 107 19.34 0.60 21.61
C LEU A 107 20.18 1.18 22.76
N PHE A 108 20.12 0.62 23.96
CA PHE A 108 20.88 1.09 25.13
C PHE A 108 22.30 0.50 25.26
N PHE A 109 22.52 -0.75 24.84
CA PHE A 109 23.79 -1.46 25.04
C PHE A 109 24.70 -1.55 23.80
N ALA A 110 24.21 -1.19 22.61
CA ALA A 110 25.10 -1.02 21.45
C ALA A 110 25.97 0.23 21.66
N LYS A 111 27.19 0.01 22.18
CA LYS A 111 28.21 1.03 22.42
C LYS A 111 28.50 1.83 21.13
N LYS A 112 28.61 3.13 21.32
CA LYS A 112 28.88 4.22 20.38
C LYS A 112 30.17 4.02 19.55
N GLU A 113 30.17 3.13 18.56
CA GLU A 113 30.81 3.46 17.28
C GLU A 113 29.82 4.37 16.55
N VAL A 114 30.25 5.58 16.23
CA VAL A 114 29.47 6.56 15.48
C VAL A 114 29.36 6.05 14.03
N ALA A 115 28.49 5.07 13.83
CA ALA A 115 27.86 4.74 12.57
C ALA A 115 26.39 5.12 12.75
N ASP A 116 26.08 6.29 12.21
CA ASP A 116 24.80 6.98 12.22
C ASP A 116 23.68 6.05 11.74
N GLN A 117 22.96 5.46 12.69
CA GLN A 117 21.84 4.54 12.45
C GLN A 117 20.60 5.05 13.18
N ASN A 118 20.13 6.22 12.74
CA ASN A 118 18.72 6.57 12.82
C ASN A 118 17.98 5.74 11.74
N ASN A 119 17.31 4.68 12.18
CA ASN A 119 16.34 3.94 11.37
C ASN A 119 15.24 3.40 12.29
N SER A 120 14.18 4.16 12.43
CA SER A 120 12.87 3.72 11.97
C SER A 120 12.72 4.20 10.55
N ASP A 121 12.25 3.25 9.76
CA ASP A 121 11.15 3.46 8.84
C ASP A 121 11.30 4.68 7.92
N GLY A 122 12.53 4.90 7.47
CA GLY A 122 12.83 5.46 6.17
C GLY A 122 13.33 4.31 5.31
N PHE A 123 12.62 4.03 4.22
CA PHE A 123 12.99 3.14 3.12
C PHE A 123 14.35 3.50 2.44
N PHE A 124 15.20 4.31 3.07
CA PHE A 124 16.37 4.97 2.49
C PHE A 124 17.48 5.20 3.54
N LYS A 125 18.35 4.21 3.74
CA LYS A 125 19.80 4.41 3.94
C LYS A 125 20.48 3.09 4.29
N ASN A 126 21.24 2.57 3.33
CA ASN A 126 22.51 1.90 3.54
C ASN A 126 23.29 2.02 2.23
N ILE A 127 23.98 3.15 2.07
CA ILE A 127 25.07 3.32 1.10
C ILE A 127 26.24 3.91 1.90
N SER A 128 26.88 3.05 2.70
CA SER A 128 28.30 3.19 3.00
C SER A 128 28.79 1.94 3.74
N SER A 129 29.23 0.93 2.99
CA SER A 129 30.49 0.23 3.30
C SER A 129 30.85 -0.80 2.24
N LYS A 130 32.05 -0.61 1.69
CA LYS A 130 32.87 -1.55 0.90
C LYS A 130 32.43 -1.85 -0.55
N PRO A 131 33.41 -1.97 -1.49
CA PRO A 131 33.16 -2.28 -2.90
C PRO A 131 32.35 -3.56 -3.15
N LYS A 132 32.35 -4.52 -2.22
CA LYS A 132 31.62 -5.80 -2.36
C LYS A 132 30.10 -5.68 -2.25
N ASP A 133 29.57 -4.70 -1.50
CA ASP A 133 28.11 -4.53 -1.35
C ASP A 133 27.50 -3.75 -2.53
N PHE A 134 28.31 -2.94 -3.22
CA PHE A 134 27.90 -2.25 -4.45
C PHE A 134 27.63 -3.24 -5.60
N PHE A 135 28.48 -4.25 -5.78
CA PHE A 135 28.26 -5.29 -6.79
C PHE A 135 27.04 -6.16 -6.47
N ASN A 136 26.78 -6.47 -5.20
CA ASN A 136 25.58 -7.21 -4.80
C ASN A 136 24.30 -6.38 -5.02
N GLN A 137 24.31 -5.07 -4.73
CA GLN A 137 23.20 -4.16 -5.06
C GLN A 137 22.97 -4.08 -6.57
N ILE A 138 24.02 -3.93 -7.39
CA ILE A 138 23.90 -3.90 -8.85
C ILE A 138 23.35 -5.22 -9.40
N GLN A 139 23.75 -6.36 -8.83
CA GLN A 139 23.27 -7.69 -9.23
C GLN A 139 21.79 -7.91 -8.82
N GLU A 140 21.40 -7.49 -7.61
CA GLU A 140 20.01 -7.51 -7.15
C GLU A 140 19.13 -6.56 -7.97
N GLU A 141 19.64 -5.37 -8.28
CA GLU A 141 18.98 -4.36 -9.12
C GLU A 141 18.80 -4.85 -10.57
N LYS A 142 19.78 -5.60 -11.10
CA LYS A 142 19.69 -6.24 -12.41
C LYS A 142 18.62 -7.34 -12.42
N ASN A 143 18.61 -8.20 -11.41
CA ASN A 143 17.61 -9.25 -11.27
C ASN A 143 16.20 -8.67 -11.06
N GLU A 144 16.08 -7.56 -10.32
CA GLU A 144 14.81 -6.86 -10.11
C GLU A 144 14.32 -6.18 -11.40
N LYS A 145 15.19 -5.46 -12.14
CA LYS A 145 14.83 -4.81 -13.40
C LYS A 145 14.42 -5.82 -14.49
N ASP A 146 15.11 -6.95 -14.62
CA ASP A 146 14.73 -8.00 -15.58
C ASP A 146 13.43 -8.74 -15.17
N PHE A 147 13.21 -8.92 -13.86
CA PHE A 147 11.96 -9.46 -13.35
C PHE A 147 10.78 -8.52 -13.62
N ILE A 148 10.97 -7.22 -13.38
CA ILE A 148 9.99 -6.17 -13.65
C ILE A 148 9.67 -6.13 -15.15
N LYS A 149 10.69 -6.14 -16.01
CA LYS A 149 10.56 -6.14 -17.47
C LYS A 149 9.60 -7.22 -17.97
N LYS A 150 9.86 -8.49 -17.62
CA LYS A 150 9.02 -9.63 -18.05
C LYS A 150 7.60 -9.57 -17.49
N LYS A 151 7.42 -8.92 -16.34
CA LYS A 151 6.12 -8.84 -15.66
C LYS A 151 5.25 -7.72 -16.21
N LEU A 152 5.81 -6.57 -16.59
CA LEU A 152 5.06 -5.45 -17.17
C LEU A 152 4.36 -5.85 -18.48
N GLU A 153 5.13 -6.35 -19.46
CA GLU A 153 4.62 -6.69 -20.80
C GLU A 153 3.50 -7.74 -20.76
N LYS A 154 3.67 -8.76 -19.92
CA LYS A 154 2.69 -9.85 -19.79
C LYS A 154 1.37 -9.36 -19.20
N ILE A 155 1.41 -8.49 -18.20
CA ILE A 155 0.22 -8.07 -17.46
C ILE A 155 -0.67 -7.18 -18.32
N THR A 156 -0.11 -6.22 -19.06
CA THR A 156 -0.92 -5.31 -19.89
C THR A 156 -1.52 -6.02 -21.09
N ASN A 157 -0.77 -6.92 -21.72
CA ASN A 157 -1.28 -7.77 -22.80
C ASN A 157 -2.43 -8.68 -22.37
N GLU A 158 -2.28 -9.34 -21.22
CA GLU A 158 -3.36 -10.17 -20.67
C GLU A 158 -4.58 -9.32 -20.29
N SER A 159 -4.38 -8.17 -19.64
CA SER A 159 -5.46 -7.26 -19.26
C SER A 159 -6.22 -6.73 -20.49
N GLY A 160 -5.53 -6.48 -21.60
CA GLY A 160 -6.14 -6.10 -22.87
C GLY A 160 -6.99 -7.22 -23.49
N LYS A 161 -6.60 -8.49 -23.34
CA LYS A 161 -7.40 -9.65 -23.78
C LYS A 161 -8.65 -9.81 -22.92
N ASP A 162 -8.50 -9.68 -21.60
CA ASP A 162 -9.60 -9.75 -20.64
C ASP A 162 -10.64 -8.64 -20.93
N SER A 163 -10.18 -7.40 -21.16
CA SER A 163 -11.03 -6.27 -21.55
C SER A 163 -11.80 -6.51 -22.86
N LYS A 164 -11.13 -7.04 -23.90
CA LYS A 164 -11.82 -7.45 -25.14
C LYS A 164 -12.90 -8.50 -24.90
N GLN A 165 -12.64 -9.45 -24.00
CA GLN A 165 -13.61 -10.48 -23.67
C GLN A 165 -14.81 -9.89 -22.91
N ILE A 166 -14.57 -8.96 -21.97
CA ILE A 166 -15.63 -8.22 -21.28
C ILE A 166 -16.53 -7.48 -22.29
N ILE A 167 -15.94 -6.80 -23.29
CA ILE A 167 -16.73 -6.12 -24.34
C ILE A 167 -17.61 -7.10 -25.10
N LYS A 168 -17.08 -8.28 -25.48
CA LYS A 168 -17.87 -9.32 -26.15
C LYS A 168 -19.01 -9.83 -25.25
N ASP A 169 -18.72 -10.08 -23.98
CA ASP A 169 -19.69 -10.55 -23.00
C ASP A 169 -20.82 -9.52 -22.78
N LEU A 170 -20.50 -8.22 -22.77
CA LEU A 170 -21.48 -7.13 -22.68
C LEU A 170 -22.32 -6.98 -23.95
N LEU A 171 -21.73 -7.17 -25.13
CA LEU A 171 -22.49 -7.16 -26.39
C LEU A 171 -23.48 -8.33 -26.46
N GLU A 172 -23.09 -9.50 -25.98
CA GLU A 172 -23.98 -10.65 -25.83
C GLU A 172 -25.07 -10.37 -24.79
N LEU A 173 -24.70 -9.79 -23.64
CA LEU A 173 -25.64 -9.37 -22.61
C LEU A 173 -26.69 -8.39 -23.14
N LYS A 174 -26.28 -7.41 -23.97
CA LYS A 174 -27.20 -6.49 -24.63
C LYS A 174 -28.23 -7.22 -25.49
N LYS A 175 -27.81 -8.25 -26.25
CA LYS A 175 -28.73 -9.09 -27.05
C LYS A 175 -29.69 -9.86 -26.17
N LEU A 176 -29.20 -10.48 -25.09
CA LEU A 176 -30.03 -11.23 -24.14
C LEU A 176 -31.09 -10.35 -23.47
N ILE A 177 -30.74 -9.10 -23.11
CA ILE A 177 -31.70 -8.15 -22.55
C ILE A 177 -32.78 -7.78 -23.58
N HIS A 178 -32.39 -7.58 -24.84
CA HIS A 178 -33.32 -7.25 -25.91
C HIS A 178 -34.31 -8.38 -26.20
N GLU A 179 -33.81 -9.62 -26.27
CA GLU A 179 -34.60 -10.81 -26.63
C GLU A 179 -35.43 -11.35 -25.46
N PHE A 180 -34.87 -11.36 -24.24
CA PHE A 180 -35.44 -12.09 -23.11
C PHE A 180 -35.66 -11.26 -21.85
N GLY A 181 -35.40 -9.95 -21.86
CA GLY A 181 -35.40 -9.11 -20.66
C GLY A 181 -36.71 -9.10 -19.87
N ASN A 182 -37.85 -9.34 -20.53
CA ASN A 182 -39.17 -9.41 -19.89
C ASN A 182 -39.51 -10.79 -19.28
N SER A 183 -38.72 -11.82 -19.56
CA SER A 183 -38.98 -13.19 -19.11
C SER A 183 -38.16 -13.54 -17.87
N GLU A 184 -38.73 -14.32 -16.94
CA GLU A 184 -38.00 -14.75 -15.73
C GLU A 184 -36.76 -15.59 -16.07
N LYS A 185 -36.88 -16.51 -17.03
CA LYS A 185 -35.73 -17.29 -17.52
C LYS A 185 -34.65 -16.40 -18.14
N GLY A 186 -35.05 -15.35 -18.86
CA GLY A 186 -34.15 -14.34 -19.40
C GLY A 186 -33.41 -13.58 -18.32
N LYS A 187 -34.11 -13.14 -17.27
CA LYS A 187 -33.50 -12.45 -16.12
C LYS A 187 -32.44 -13.31 -15.44
N GLU A 188 -32.67 -14.61 -15.29
CA GLU A 188 -31.68 -15.53 -14.73
C GLU A 188 -30.43 -15.66 -15.64
N LEU A 189 -30.62 -15.79 -16.96
CA LEU A 189 -29.51 -15.84 -17.92
C LEU A 189 -28.69 -14.54 -17.90
N ILE A 190 -29.36 -13.40 -17.86
CA ILE A 190 -28.76 -12.06 -17.77
C ILE A 190 -27.95 -11.94 -16.47
N ALA A 191 -28.51 -12.36 -15.33
CA ALA A 191 -27.83 -12.34 -14.03
C ALA A 191 -26.54 -13.17 -14.05
N ARG A 192 -26.61 -14.43 -14.52
CA ARG A 192 -25.42 -15.31 -14.63
C ARG A 192 -24.34 -14.70 -15.53
N LYS A 193 -24.75 -14.03 -16.62
CA LYS A 193 -23.81 -13.37 -17.53
C LYS A 193 -23.15 -12.16 -16.87
N VAL A 194 -23.90 -11.33 -16.13
CA VAL A 194 -23.34 -10.23 -15.32
C VAL A 194 -22.36 -10.75 -14.27
N GLU A 195 -22.73 -11.81 -13.55
CA GLU A 195 -21.87 -12.45 -12.55
C GLU A 195 -20.57 -12.99 -13.15
N SER A 196 -20.58 -13.42 -14.42
CA SER A 196 -19.38 -13.87 -15.13
C SER A 196 -18.42 -12.74 -15.56
N ILE A 197 -18.92 -11.49 -15.63
CA ILE A 197 -18.15 -10.31 -16.05
C ILE A 197 -17.38 -9.72 -14.88
N ILE A 198 -18.01 -9.62 -13.70
CA ILE A 198 -17.45 -9.03 -12.47
C ILE A 198 -16.05 -9.59 -12.11
N PRO A 199 -15.80 -10.91 -12.05
CA PRO A 199 -14.48 -11.42 -11.67
C PRO A 199 -13.40 -11.08 -12.69
N LYS A 200 -13.74 -11.00 -13.99
CA LYS A 200 -12.79 -10.63 -15.04
C LYS A 200 -12.37 -9.17 -14.91
N GLU A 201 -13.32 -8.28 -14.68
CA GLU A 201 -13.04 -6.86 -14.45
C GLU A 201 -12.15 -6.67 -13.22
N ARG A 202 -12.46 -7.36 -12.12
CA ARG A 202 -11.64 -7.32 -10.91
C ARG A 202 -10.21 -7.81 -11.17
N GLN A 203 -10.02 -8.83 -12.01
CA GLN A 203 -8.69 -9.30 -12.38
C GLN A 203 -7.91 -8.26 -13.17
N VAL A 204 -8.56 -7.58 -14.14
CA VAL A 204 -7.95 -6.45 -14.87
C VAL A 204 -7.50 -5.36 -13.90
N HIS A 205 -8.34 -4.99 -12.93
CA HIS A 205 -7.97 -4.00 -11.91
C HIS A 205 -6.74 -4.40 -11.09
N LEU A 206 -6.72 -5.61 -10.54
CA LEU A 206 -5.62 -6.10 -9.70
C LEU A 206 -4.30 -6.17 -10.48
N LYS A 207 -4.37 -6.61 -11.74
CA LYS A 207 -3.25 -6.63 -12.67
C LYS A 207 -2.67 -5.23 -12.87
N ILE A 208 -3.50 -4.24 -13.21
CA ILE A 208 -3.07 -2.85 -13.40
C ILE A 208 -2.48 -2.28 -12.11
N GLN A 209 -3.11 -2.51 -10.95
CA GLN A 209 -2.60 -2.02 -9.67
C GLN A 209 -1.18 -2.54 -9.40
N SER A 210 -0.92 -3.82 -9.72
CA SER A 210 0.41 -4.41 -9.55
C SER A 210 1.47 -3.73 -10.43
N ILE A 211 1.12 -3.31 -11.65
CA ILE A 211 2.01 -2.53 -12.52
C ILE A 211 2.28 -1.17 -11.91
N VAL A 212 1.24 -0.47 -11.45
CA VAL A 212 1.38 0.87 -10.88
C VAL A 212 2.28 0.85 -9.64
N GLU A 213 2.12 -0.15 -8.78
CA GLU A 213 2.98 -0.33 -7.60
C GLU A 213 4.44 -0.57 -8.00
N MET A 214 4.67 -1.36 -9.06
CA MET A 214 5.99 -1.63 -9.60
C MET A 214 6.63 -0.35 -10.18
N VAL A 215 5.88 0.42 -10.97
CA VAL A 215 6.33 1.71 -11.52
C VAL A 215 6.68 2.70 -10.40
N LYS A 216 5.89 2.76 -9.31
CA LYS A 216 6.19 3.62 -8.16
C LYS A 216 7.51 3.26 -7.49
N ARG A 217 7.80 1.95 -7.36
CA ARG A 217 9.07 1.48 -6.77
C ARG A 217 10.26 1.91 -7.61
N ILE A 218 10.19 1.68 -8.92
CA ILE A 218 11.22 2.11 -9.88
C ILE A 218 11.40 3.63 -9.83
N SER A 219 10.30 4.39 -9.90
CA SER A 219 10.36 5.84 -9.95
C SER A 219 11.00 6.48 -8.72
N ASN A 220 10.75 5.92 -7.54
CA ASN A 220 11.40 6.38 -6.32
C ASN A 220 12.92 6.23 -6.39
N PHE A 221 13.40 5.13 -6.96
CA PHE A 221 14.83 4.90 -7.16
C PHE A 221 15.40 5.87 -8.21
N ASP A 222 14.75 6.01 -9.36
CA ASP A 222 15.23 6.87 -10.44
C ASP A 222 15.23 8.36 -10.08
N ILE A 223 14.29 8.80 -9.26
CA ILE A 223 14.29 10.17 -8.71
C ILE A 223 15.54 10.41 -7.85
N GLN A 224 15.99 9.41 -7.09
CA GLN A 224 17.21 9.52 -6.29
C GLN A 224 18.45 9.52 -7.16
N ASN A 225 18.52 8.61 -8.13
CA ASN A 225 19.62 8.58 -9.09
C ASN A 225 19.74 9.91 -9.84
N PHE A 226 18.62 10.47 -10.31
CA PHE A 226 18.58 11.77 -10.97
C PHE A 226 19.11 12.90 -10.07
N LYS A 227 18.69 12.95 -8.80
CA LYS A 227 19.20 13.95 -7.84
C LYS A 227 20.69 13.79 -7.59
N ASN A 228 21.20 12.56 -7.49
CA ASN A 228 22.62 12.31 -7.31
C ASN A 228 23.43 12.77 -8.53
N LEU A 229 22.97 12.47 -9.75
CA LEU A 229 23.59 12.97 -10.99
C LEU A 229 23.59 14.49 -11.05
N GLN A 230 22.49 15.14 -10.62
CA GLN A 230 22.38 16.59 -10.58
C GLN A 230 23.35 17.22 -9.58
N ASN A 231 23.45 16.67 -8.36
CA ASN A 231 24.39 17.15 -7.35
C ASN A 231 25.84 16.98 -7.80
N ASN A 232 26.17 15.83 -8.42
CA ASN A 232 27.51 15.56 -8.93
C ASN A 232 27.88 16.49 -10.08
N TYR A 233 26.92 16.85 -10.96
CA TYR A 233 27.16 17.73 -12.10
C TYR A 233 27.83 19.06 -11.72
N GLU A 234 27.42 19.67 -10.60
CA GLU A 234 27.98 20.95 -10.13
C GLU A 234 29.47 20.83 -9.72
N SER A 235 29.86 19.66 -9.22
CA SER A 235 31.21 19.37 -8.72
C SER A 235 32.21 18.90 -9.79
N LEU A 236 31.74 18.60 -11.02
CA LEU A 236 32.56 17.95 -12.04
C LEU A 236 33.32 18.93 -12.96
N PRO A 237 34.53 18.54 -13.43
CA PRO A 237 35.27 19.26 -14.47
C PRO A 237 34.49 19.35 -15.79
N GLU A 238 34.75 20.40 -16.58
CA GLU A 238 34.01 20.69 -17.83
C GLU A 238 34.11 19.57 -18.88
N SER A 239 35.21 18.82 -18.88
CA SER A 239 35.41 17.63 -19.73
C SER A 239 34.40 16.50 -19.46
N GLU A 240 33.98 16.33 -18.20
CA GLU A 240 33.10 15.25 -17.75
C GLU A 240 31.61 15.64 -17.76
N ARG A 241 31.33 16.95 -17.64
CA ARG A 241 29.97 17.52 -17.67
C ARG A 241 29.16 17.10 -18.90
N LYS A 242 29.78 16.99 -20.08
CA LYS A 242 29.08 16.57 -21.31
C LYS A 242 28.48 15.18 -21.20
N SER A 243 29.18 14.24 -20.54
CA SER A 243 28.69 12.87 -20.34
C SER A 243 27.51 12.85 -19.36
N VAL A 244 27.63 13.58 -18.24
CA VAL A 244 26.58 13.67 -17.21
C VAL A 244 25.31 14.35 -17.75
N VAL A 245 25.43 15.39 -18.58
CA VAL A 245 24.27 16.00 -19.25
C VAL A 245 23.52 15.00 -20.12
N LYS A 246 24.25 14.10 -20.81
CA LYS A 246 23.63 13.05 -21.61
C LYS A 246 22.88 12.04 -20.73
N GLN A 247 23.44 11.65 -19.59
CA GLN A 247 22.79 10.76 -18.62
C GLN A 247 21.55 11.41 -18.00
N LEU A 248 21.65 12.65 -17.53
CA LEU A 248 20.52 13.42 -17.00
C LEU A 248 19.37 13.54 -18.01
N LYS A 249 19.67 13.73 -19.31
CA LYS A 249 18.64 13.75 -20.36
C LYS A 249 17.95 12.40 -20.54
N VAL A 250 18.65 11.29 -20.36
CA VAL A 250 18.07 9.94 -20.46
C VAL A 250 17.19 9.67 -19.24
N GLU A 251 17.71 9.93 -18.03
CA GLU A 251 16.97 9.78 -16.78
C GLU A 251 15.72 10.64 -16.73
N TRP A 252 15.80 11.89 -17.18
CA TRP A 252 14.62 12.76 -17.25
C TRP A 252 13.52 12.20 -18.18
N LYS A 253 13.91 11.63 -19.33
CA LYS A 253 12.94 11.00 -20.24
C LYS A 253 12.32 9.73 -19.64
N LYS A 254 13.10 8.96 -18.88
CA LYS A 254 12.65 7.78 -18.15
C LYS A 254 11.60 8.16 -17.10
N LEU A 255 11.93 9.14 -16.25
CA LEU A 255 11.02 9.71 -15.25
C LEU A 255 9.72 10.28 -15.86
N ASP A 256 9.80 10.90 -17.04
CA ASP A 256 8.60 11.38 -17.74
C ASP A 256 7.67 10.23 -18.15
N VAL A 257 8.23 9.12 -18.66
CA VAL A 257 7.44 7.92 -19.01
C VAL A 257 6.77 7.32 -17.78
N GLU A 258 7.49 7.21 -16.66
CA GLU A 258 6.93 6.72 -15.39
C GLU A 258 5.81 7.62 -14.88
N LYS A 259 6.01 8.94 -14.93
CA LYS A 259 4.98 9.91 -14.56
C LYS A 259 3.74 9.78 -15.45
N GLN A 260 3.89 9.51 -16.74
CA GLN A 260 2.77 9.25 -17.64
C GLN A 260 2.04 7.95 -17.26
N LEU A 261 2.77 6.86 -16.96
CA LEU A 261 2.18 5.61 -16.47
C LEU A 261 1.36 5.83 -15.18
N LEU A 262 1.89 6.60 -14.23
CA LEU A 262 1.17 6.93 -12.99
C LEU A 262 -0.06 7.80 -13.22
N LYS A 263 -0.08 8.64 -14.26
CA LYS A 263 -1.30 9.40 -14.65
C LYS A 263 -2.37 8.48 -15.23
N LEU A 264 -1.98 7.44 -15.98
CA LEU A 264 -2.94 6.47 -16.52
C LEU A 264 -3.66 5.69 -15.42
N ASP A 265 -3.01 5.39 -14.29
CA ASP A 265 -3.65 4.78 -13.11
C ASP A 265 -4.90 5.55 -12.65
N VAL A 266 -4.80 6.89 -12.59
CA VAL A 266 -5.92 7.75 -12.17
C VAL A 266 -7.08 7.64 -13.15
N VAL A 267 -6.78 7.58 -14.46
CA VAL A 267 -7.79 7.44 -15.52
C VAL A 267 -8.44 6.05 -15.47
N ILE A 268 -7.65 5.00 -15.28
CA ILE A 268 -8.15 3.61 -15.16
C ILE A 268 -9.08 3.47 -13.96
N LYS A 269 -8.71 4.01 -12.79
CA LYS A 269 -9.56 4.01 -11.60
C LYS A 269 -10.88 4.73 -11.81
N LYS A 270 -10.90 5.76 -12.67
CA LYS A 270 -12.14 6.43 -13.04
C LYS A 270 -13.03 5.52 -13.90
N TYR A 271 -12.44 4.80 -14.86
CA TYR A 271 -13.19 3.85 -15.68
C TYR A 271 -13.73 2.68 -14.88
N ASP A 272 -12.93 2.09 -13.97
CA ASP A 272 -13.34 1.03 -13.04
C ASP A 272 -14.60 1.43 -12.24
N LYS A 273 -14.56 2.60 -11.60
CA LYS A 273 -15.71 3.15 -10.86
C LYS A 273 -16.93 3.35 -11.76
N SER A 274 -16.73 3.92 -12.94
CA SER A 274 -17.82 4.16 -13.89
C SER A 274 -18.43 2.86 -14.40
N PHE A 275 -17.60 1.86 -14.69
CA PHE A 275 -18.01 0.55 -15.17
C PHE A 275 -18.87 -0.16 -14.12
N ARG A 276 -18.39 -0.22 -12.88
CA ARG A 276 -19.13 -0.79 -11.75
C ARG A 276 -20.46 -0.07 -11.50
N TYR A 277 -20.46 1.25 -11.56
CA TYR A 277 -21.68 2.06 -11.43
C TYR A 277 -22.73 1.68 -12.49
N HIS A 278 -22.32 1.54 -13.75
CA HIS A 278 -23.24 1.13 -14.82
C HIS A 278 -23.73 -0.32 -14.66
N LEU A 279 -22.89 -1.25 -14.19
CA LEU A 279 -23.33 -2.61 -13.86
C LEU A 279 -24.33 -2.65 -12.70
N GLU A 280 -24.13 -1.82 -11.66
CA GLU A 280 -25.07 -1.71 -10.55
C GLU A 280 -26.41 -1.14 -11.02
N LEU A 281 -26.40 -0.06 -11.80
CA LEU A 281 -27.63 0.50 -12.39
C LEU A 281 -28.33 -0.46 -13.33
N LEU A 282 -27.58 -1.25 -14.11
CA LEU A 282 -28.13 -2.32 -14.93
C LEU A 282 -28.95 -3.30 -14.10
N ILE A 283 -28.39 -3.78 -12.98
CA ILE A 283 -29.08 -4.72 -12.08
C ILE A 283 -30.36 -4.08 -11.52
N VAL A 284 -30.31 -2.80 -11.11
CA VAL A 284 -31.48 -2.06 -10.61
C VAL A 284 -32.56 -1.91 -11.69
N SER A 285 -32.18 -1.57 -12.92
CA SER A 285 -33.11 -1.41 -14.04
C SER A 285 -33.75 -2.74 -14.45
N LEU A 286 -32.98 -3.84 -14.43
CA LEU A 286 -33.51 -5.19 -14.69
C LEU A 286 -34.53 -5.62 -13.63
N ARG A 287 -34.24 -5.39 -12.34
CA ARG A 287 -35.16 -5.67 -11.23
C ARG A 287 -36.45 -4.86 -11.32
N SER A 288 -36.35 -3.63 -11.84
CA SER A 288 -37.48 -2.73 -12.05
C SER A 288 -38.22 -2.94 -13.37
N ASN A 289 -37.86 -3.99 -14.14
CA ASN A 289 -38.39 -4.28 -15.47
C ASN A 289 -38.27 -3.12 -16.48
N LYS A 290 -37.25 -2.26 -16.33
CA LYS A 290 -37.00 -1.09 -17.18
C LYS A 290 -36.02 -1.44 -18.30
N ILE A 291 -36.44 -2.26 -19.27
CA ILE A 291 -35.58 -2.84 -20.32
C ILE A 291 -34.77 -1.78 -21.09
N LYS A 292 -35.41 -0.68 -21.50
CA LYS A 292 -34.74 0.42 -22.22
C LYS A 292 -33.57 0.98 -21.39
N SER A 293 -33.80 1.24 -20.11
CA SER A 293 -32.76 1.74 -19.20
C SER A 293 -31.65 0.71 -19.01
N SER A 294 -31.98 -0.58 -18.88
CA SER A 294 -30.99 -1.65 -18.80
C SER A 294 -30.06 -1.66 -20.02
N ILE A 295 -30.61 -1.52 -21.23
CA ILE A 295 -29.82 -1.45 -22.47
C ILE A 295 -28.91 -0.22 -22.47
N GLU A 296 -29.41 0.95 -22.07
CA GLU A 296 -28.62 2.18 -21.95
C GLU A 296 -27.43 2.00 -20.99
N GLN A 297 -27.63 1.33 -19.85
CA GLN A 297 -26.54 1.05 -18.90
C GLN A 297 -25.49 0.08 -19.46
N VAL A 298 -25.91 -0.95 -20.22
CA VAL A 298 -24.95 -1.82 -20.93
C VAL A 298 -24.15 -1.04 -21.97
N ASP A 299 -24.78 -0.12 -22.70
CA ASP A 299 -24.10 0.70 -23.70
C ASP A 299 -23.03 1.61 -23.08
N GLU A 300 -23.34 2.26 -21.95
CA GLU A 300 -22.35 3.06 -21.23
C GLU A 300 -21.23 2.20 -20.61
N ALA A 301 -21.54 0.98 -20.13
CA ALA A 301 -20.52 0.03 -19.68
C ALA A 301 -19.59 -0.40 -20.84
N ILE A 302 -20.13 -0.70 -22.02
CA ILE A 302 -19.34 -1.03 -23.23
C ILE A 302 -18.44 0.14 -23.62
N LYS A 303 -18.98 1.36 -23.61
CA LYS A 303 -18.22 2.57 -23.94
C LYS A 303 -17.08 2.80 -22.95
N THR A 304 -17.35 2.66 -21.65
CA THR A 304 -16.35 2.75 -20.58
C THR A 304 -15.25 1.71 -20.78
N GLU A 305 -15.62 0.45 -21.05
CA GLU A 305 -14.66 -0.63 -21.25
C GLU A 305 -13.81 -0.44 -22.51
N LYS A 306 -14.40 0.08 -23.60
CA LYS A 306 -13.63 0.46 -24.80
C LYS A 306 -12.61 1.56 -24.51
N SER A 307 -12.98 2.56 -23.71
CA SER A 307 -12.05 3.60 -23.28
C SER A 307 -10.94 3.04 -22.40
N LEU A 308 -11.26 2.12 -21.48
CA LEU A 308 -10.28 1.39 -20.68
C LEU A 308 -9.31 0.61 -21.59
N PHE A 309 -9.81 -0.13 -22.57
CA PHE A 309 -9.00 -0.86 -23.53
C PHE A 309 -8.00 0.05 -24.29
N VAL A 310 -8.45 1.21 -24.76
CA VAL A 310 -7.56 2.19 -25.43
C VAL A 310 -6.48 2.71 -24.46
N THR A 311 -6.85 2.97 -23.21
CA THR A 311 -5.90 3.38 -22.18
C THR A 311 -4.88 2.28 -21.85
N LEU A 312 -5.30 1.01 -21.82
CA LEU A 312 -4.39 -0.13 -21.67
C LEU A 312 -3.38 -0.22 -22.82
N GLN A 313 -3.79 0.03 -24.07
CA GLN A 313 -2.85 0.09 -25.21
C GLN A 313 -1.86 1.25 -25.10
N GLN A 314 -2.26 2.38 -24.52
CA GLN A 314 -1.34 3.48 -24.25
C GLN A 314 -0.34 3.12 -23.15
N MET A 315 -0.82 2.43 -22.10
CA MET A 315 0.01 1.91 -21.02
C MET A 315 1.06 0.94 -21.54
N GLU A 316 0.67 -0.01 -22.41
CA GLU A 316 1.57 -0.97 -23.07
C GLU A 316 2.69 -0.26 -23.86
N LYS A 317 2.34 0.78 -24.63
CA LYS A 317 3.33 1.57 -25.38
C LYS A 317 4.33 2.29 -24.48
N LEU A 318 3.89 2.76 -23.30
CA LEU A 318 4.76 3.40 -22.32
C LEU A 318 5.64 2.37 -21.59
N GLU A 319 5.11 1.20 -21.30
CA GLU A 319 5.86 0.08 -20.73
C GLU A 319 7.01 -0.35 -21.65
N HIS A 320 6.75 -0.53 -22.95
CA HIS A 320 7.83 -0.83 -23.91
C HIS A 320 8.89 0.28 -24.00
N LYS A 321 8.49 1.54 -23.86
CA LYS A 321 9.47 2.65 -23.79
C LYS A 321 10.32 2.56 -22.52
N LEU A 322 9.68 2.30 -21.37
CA LEU A 322 10.37 2.14 -20.09
C LEU A 322 11.33 0.94 -20.12
N GLU A 323 10.89 -0.19 -20.65
CA GLU A 323 11.69 -1.38 -20.90
C GLU A 323 12.91 -1.08 -21.80
N GLY A 324 12.73 -0.25 -22.82
CA GLY A 324 13.82 0.21 -23.68
C GLY A 324 14.86 1.07 -22.95
N PHE A 325 14.45 1.85 -21.94
CA PHE A 325 15.37 2.57 -21.06
C PHE A 325 16.11 1.61 -20.13
N LEU A 326 15.38 0.74 -19.44
CA LEU A 326 15.95 -0.24 -18.52
C LEU A 326 16.98 -1.14 -19.22
N SER A 327 16.66 -1.65 -20.42
CA SER A 327 17.56 -2.54 -21.17
C SER A 327 18.86 -1.84 -21.61
N LYS A 328 18.81 -0.53 -21.91
CA LYS A 328 20.02 0.24 -22.25
C LYS A 328 20.90 0.45 -21.03
N GLU A 329 20.29 0.66 -19.87
CA GLU A 329 20.97 0.82 -18.58
C GLU A 329 21.71 -0.47 -18.22
N THR A 330 21.02 -1.62 -18.24
CA THR A 330 21.64 -2.93 -17.94
C THR A 330 22.80 -3.26 -18.89
N ASN A 331 22.67 -2.95 -20.18
CA ASN A 331 23.72 -3.19 -21.17
C ASN A 331 24.91 -2.23 -21.04
N SER A 332 24.69 -1.01 -20.52
CA SER A 332 25.79 -0.06 -20.27
C SER A 332 26.61 -0.45 -19.05
N ILE A 333 25.97 -1.04 -18.03
CA ILE A 333 26.65 -1.59 -16.85
C ILE A 333 27.52 -2.78 -17.26
N LEU A 334 26.99 -3.70 -18.07
CA LEU A 334 27.69 -4.89 -18.56
C LEU A 334 28.92 -4.63 -19.45
N LYS A 335 29.05 -3.44 -20.02
CA LYS A 335 30.21 -3.09 -20.88
C LYS A 335 31.34 -2.38 -20.11
N ASN A 336 31.07 -1.97 -18.88
CA ASN A 336 32.02 -1.30 -18.00
C ASN A 336 32.60 -2.24 -16.92
N GLU A 337 32.11 -3.49 -16.88
CA GLU A 337 32.78 -4.65 -16.27
C GLU A 337 33.69 -5.32 -17.30
#